data_AF-A0A1F0BPB8-F1
#
_entry.id   AF-A0A1F0BPB8-F1
#
_cell.length_a   1.000
_cell.length_b   1.000
_cell.length_c   1.000
_cell.angle_alpha   90.00
_cell.angle_beta   90.00
_cell.angle_gamma   90.00
#
_symmetry.space_group_name_H-M   'P 1'
#
loop_
_entity.id
_entity.type
_entity.pdbx_description
1 polymer ?
#
loop_
_entity_poly.entity_id
_entity_poly.type
_entity_poly.pdbx_seq_one_letter_code
_entity_poly.pdbx_strand_id
1 'polypeptide(L)' 'MFGSVVVDVITNDGLVEEFIDVDEVAYVDFEKELIRFKAHDALIPRMLQVTRSSLLRVKRALFYKSI' A
#
# COMPACT_ATOMS: atom_id res chain seq x y z
N MET A 1 -7.44 -4.06 15.68
CA MET A 1 -7.14 -5.24 14.84
C MET A 1 -6.40 -4.71 13.63
N PHE A 2 -5.07 -4.75 13.64
CA PHE A 2 -4.26 -4.17 12.56
C PHE A 2 -4.46 -5.03 11.31
N GLY A 3 -5.15 -4.46 10.32
CA GLY A 3 -5.50 -5.15 9.08
C GLY A 3 -4.34 -5.08 8.11
N SER A 4 -3.26 -5.83 8.35
CA SER A 4 -2.14 -5.86 7.41
C SER A 4 -2.52 -6.59 6.11
N VAL A 5 -1.97 -6.15 4.98
CA VAL A 5 -2.16 -6.81 3.68
C VAL A 5 -0.82 -7.13 3.04
N VAL A 6 -0.73 -8.28 2.37
CA VAL A 6 0.42 -8.65 1.55
C VAL A 6 0.25 -8.06 0.16
N VAL A 7 1.30 -7.38 -0.30
CA VAL A 7 1.38 -6.77 -1.64
C VAL A 7 2.64 -7.23 -2.37
N ASP A 8 2.56 -7.26 -3.69
CA ASP A 8 3.71 -7.44 -4.57
C ASP A 8 4.29 -6.07 -4.92
N VAL A 9 5.46 -5.76 -4.39
CA VAL A 9 6.24 -4.55 -4.67
C VAL A 9 7.09 -4.76 -5.91
N ILE A 10 7.05 -3.79 -6.81
CA ILE A 10 7.86 -3.77 -8.02
C ILE A 10 9.23 -3.16 -7.68
N THR A 11 10.27 -3.97 -7.82
CA THR A 11 11.67 -3.56 -7.61
C THR A 11 12.47 -3.75 -8.90
N ASN A 12 13.71 -3.25 -8.93
CA ASN A 12 14.61 -3.48 -10.07
C ASN A 12 14.94 -4.97 -10.28
N ASP A 13 14.85 -5.78 -9.22
CA ASP A 13 15.18 -7.20 -9.22
C ASP A 13 13.94 -8.10 -9.42
N GLY A 14 12.76 -7.50 -9.66
CA GLY A 14 11.49 -8.19 -9.86
C GLY A 14 10.47 -7.89 -8.77
N LEU A 15 9.53 -8.83 -8.57
CA LEU A 15 8.46 -8.70 -7.58
C LEU A 15 8.91 -9.23 -6.22
N VAL A 16 8.69 -8.44 -5.18
CA VAL A 16 8.94 -8.81 -3.78
C VAL A 16 7.67 -8.65 -2.97
N GLU A 17 7.31 -9.65 -2.18
CA GLU A 17 6.16 -9.54 -1.27
C GLU A 17 6.51 -8.67 -0.05
N GLU A 18 5.70 -7.65 0.24
CA GLU A 18 5.78 -6.86 1.46
C GLU A 18 4.46 -6.88 2.24
N PHE A 19 4.58 -6.87 3.58
CA PHE A 19 3.46 -6.66 4.49
C PHE A 19 3.27 -5.17 4.74
N ILE A 20 2.08 -4.67 4.42
CA ILE A 20 1.70 -3.27 4.63
C ILE A 20 0.66 -3.20 5.73
N ASP A 21 0.92 -2.38 6.74
CA ASP A 21 -0.13 -1.97 7.68
C ASP A 21 -1.07 -0.98 6.98
N VAL A 22 -2.35 -1.34 6.87
CA VAL A 22 -3.38 -0.51 6.24
C VAL A 22 -3.60 0.78 7.02
N ASP A 23 -3.26 0.81 8.31
CA ASP A 23 -3.36 1.99 9.16
C ASP A 23 -2.35 3.07 8.75
N GLU A 24 -1.23 2.68 8.15
CA GLU A 24 -0.17 3.55 7.68
C GLU A 24 -0.43 4.04 6.24
N VAL A 25 -1.43 3.49 5.54
CA VAL A 25 -1.79 3.90 4.18
C VAL A 25 -2.57 5.22 4.21
N ALA A 26 -2.09 6.20 3.45
CA ALA A 26 -2.79 7.47 3.23
C ALA A 26 -3.80 7.34 2.09
N TYR A 27 -3.37 6.83 0.93
CA TYR A 27 -4.24 6.52 -0.21
C TYR A 27 -3.54 5.60 -1.22
N VAL A 28 -4.32 5.10 -2.18
CA VAL A 28 -3.86 4.27 -3.31
C VAL A 28 -4.08 4.99 -4.64
N ASP A 29 -3.11 4.93 -5.54
CA ASP A 29 -3.16 5.52 -6.89
C ASP A 29 -3.15 4.39 -7.93
N PHE A 30 -4.31 4.16 -8.56
CA PHE A 30 -4.47 3.10 -9.57
C PHE A 30 -3.85 3.43 -10.92
N GLU A 31 -3.72 4.72 -11.26
CA GLU A 31 -3.13 5.13 -12.54
C GLU A 31 -1.61 4.93 -12.52
N LYS A 32 -1.00 5.20 -11.36
CA LYS A 32 0.45 5.06 -11.15
C LYS A 32 0.87 3.75 -10.51
N GLU A 33 -0.09 2.88 -10.23
CA GLU A 33 0.11 1.60 -9.55
C GLU A 33 0.93 1.74 -8.25
N LEU A 34 0.51 2.67 -7.38
CA LEU A 34 1.31 3.12 -6.24
C LEU A 34 0.49 3.19 -4.94
N ILE A 35 1.12 2.82 -3.83
CA ILE A 35 0.62 3.04 -2.46
C ILE A 35 1.37 4.22 -1.86
N ARG A 36 0.64 5.17 -1.29
CA ARG A 36 1.21 6.27 -0.51
C ARG A 36 0.93 6.09 0.97
N PHE A 37 1.97 6.24 1.77
CA PHE A 37 1.90 6.14 3.22
C PHE A 37 1.73 7.51 3.86
N LYS A 38 1.16 7.52 5.06
CA LYS A 38 1.08 8.70 5.90
C LYS A 38 2.50 9.15 6.27
N ALA A 39 2.73 10.46 6.23
CA ALA A 39 3.97 11.03 6.72
C ALA A 39 3.86 11.23 8.23
N HIS A 40 4.29 10.22 9.01
CA HIS A 40 4.22 10.29 10.47
C HIS A 40 5.20 11.34 11.02
N ASP A 41 6.40 11.45 10.46
CA ASP A 41 7.38 12.55 10.70
C ASP A 41 8.36 12.77 9.52
N ALA A 42 8.19 12.04 8.42
CA ALA A 42 9.11 12.07 7.29
C ALA A 42 8.83 13.25 6.35
N LEU A 43 9.87 14.00 5.99
CA LEU A 43 9.81 15.07 4.98
C LEU A 43 9.36 14.55 3.60
N ILE A 44 9.66 13.28 3.31
CA ILE A 44 9.26 12.60 2.08
C ILE A 44 8.38 11.41 2.46
N PRO A 45 7.08 11.43 2.13
CA PRO A 45 6.20 10.29 2.35
C PRO A 45 6.72 9.03 1.63
N ARG A 46 6.74 7.88 2.31
CA ARG A 46 7.10 6.60 1.67
C ARG A 46 6.07 6.29 0.58
N MET A 47 6.57 5.82 -0.55
CA MET A 47 5.77 5.39 -1.69
C MET A 47 6.24 4.00 -2.13
N LEU A 48 5.30 3.11 -2.42
CA LEU A 48 5.60 1.78 -2.96
C LEU A 48 4.90 1.61 -4.29
N GLN A 49 5.67 1.28 -5.32
CA GLN A 49 5.12 0.85 -6.60
C GLN A 49 4.78 -0.64 -6.49
N VAL A 50 3.55 -0.99 -6.86
CA VAL A 50 3.00 -2.32 -6.62
C VAL A 50 2.19 -2.78 -7.81
N THR A 51 1.81 -4.05 -7.82
CA THR A 51 0.89 -4.56 -8.85
C THR A 51 -0.53 -4.03 -8.65
N ARG A 52 -1.30 -3.96 -9.74
CA ARG A 52 -2.73 -3.59 -9.70
C ARG A 52 -3.57 -4.52 -8.81
N SER A 53 -3.24 -5.81 -8.75
CA SER A 53 -3.87 -6.79 -7.86
C SER A 53 -3.66 -6.41 -6.39
N SER A 54 -2.46 -5.96 -6.04
CA SER A 54 -2.12 -5.50 -4.70
C SER A 54 -2.92 -4.25 -4.31
N LEU A 55 -3.08 -3.29 -5.21
CA LEU A 55 -3.92 -2.12 -4.96
C LEU A 55 -5.39 -2.49 -4.67
N LEU A 56 -5.95 -3.48 -5.36
CA LEU A 56 -7.30 -3.96 -5.08
C LEU A 56 -7.43 -4.56 -3.68
N ARG A 57 -6.41 -5.29 -3.22
CA ARG A 57 -6.38 -5.85 -1.85
C ARG A 57 -6.35 -4.74 -0.80
N VAL A 58 -5.47 -3.75 -0.97
CA VAL A 58 -5.36 -2.59 -0.07
C VAL A 58 -6.67 -1.79 -0.04
N LYS A 59 -7.26 -1.49 -1.20
CA LYS A 59 -8.54 -0.78 -1.30
C LYS A 59 -9.67 -1.51 -0.58
N ARG A 60 -9.75 -2.83 -0.73
CA ARG A 60 -10.73 -3.65 0.01
C ARG A 60 -10.52 -3.57 1.51
N ALA A 61 -9.27 -3.69 1.97
CA ALA A 61 -8.97 -3.61 3.40
C ALA A 61 -9.30 -2.22 3.99
N LEU A 62 -8.99 -1.13 3.29
CA LEU A 62 -9.39 0.23 3.67
C LEU A 62 -10.90 0.39 3.79
N PHE A 63 -11.65 -0.21 2.86
CA PHE A 63 -13.12 -0.17 2.88
C PHE A 63 -13.69 -0.93 4.09
N TYR A 64 -13.20 -2.15 4.37
CA TYR A 64 -13.66 -2.93 5.53
C TYR A 64 -13.34 -2.29 6.87
N LYS A 65 -12.24 -1.54 6.96
CA LYS A 65 -11.87 -0.80 8.18
C LYS A 65 -12.77 0.43 8.41
N SER A 66 -13.37 0.98 7.37
CA SER A 66 -14.22 2.17 7.44
C SER A 66 -15.65 1.87 7.90
N ILE A 67 -15.99 0.60 8.10
CA ILE A 67 -17.29 0.09 8.58
C ILE A 67 -17.15 -0.28 10.05
#